data_AF-A0A958BIV3-F1
#
_entry.id   AF-A0A958BIV3-F1
#
_cell.length_a   1.000
_cell.length_b   1.000
_cell.length_c   1.000
_cell.angle_alpha   90.00
_cell.angle_beta   90.00
_cell.angle_gamma   90.00
#
_symmetry.space_group_name_H-M   'P 1'
#
loop_
_entity.id
_entity.type
_entity.pdbx_description
1 polymer ?
#
loop_
_entity_poly.entity_id
_entity_poly.type
_entity_poly.pdbx_seq_one_letter_code
_entity_poly.pdbx_strand_id
1 'polypeptide(L)'
;MRNSTLLALLLATLVVVGCAPKAKEPAGQSAEAETSYVITTRGPKKRVGVVKFENKATYAKRYRVGQAIVDIVTTELAKTDAFILVERSQLDEVLKEQALGQSGAIDPATAAQAGRVLGLQAMIIGTISEFGVHTEHTDALIAKSKKQVARAVVDVRLVDTTTGEILYAGSGTGEAEDTKGELLGFGAKGGYDQSLGQIALRASVKQFMQSLLDSLVTQEWRGKVVKVDAGRGTAIVNAGKETGLQVGDKLQVNRLGEVLVDPDSGRELGQEIGPEVGELEVISLFGQNVSKCKIVSGRTGIAAGQQVTLKERPAPAKPAAPAAASQS
;
A
#
# COMPACT_ATOMS: atom_id res chain seq x y z
N MET A 1 47.74 37.35 72.50
CA MET A 1 49.02 36.61 72.41
C MET A 1 48.70 35.14 72.11
N ARG A 2 49.27 34.60 71.00
CA ARG A 2 49.40 33.18 70.55
C ARG A 2 48.09 32.40 70.24
N ASN A 3 47.76 32.06 68.98
CA ASN A 3 48.30 30.99 68.10
C ASN A 3 48.35 29.61 68.82
N SER A 4 47.86 28.46 68.32
CA SER A 4 47.76 27.93 66.95
C SER A 4 46.93 26.62 66.86
N THR A 5 46.28 26.39 65.70
CA THR A 5 46.18 25.15 64.87
C THR A 5 45.76 23.78 65.44
N LEU A 6 44.70 23.20 64.84
CA LEU A 6 44.57 21.83 64.24
C LEU A 6 43.06 21.48 64.17
N LEU A 7 42.33 21.81 63.10
CA LEU A 7 42.18 21.07 61.84
C LEU A 7 42.12 19.53 62.01
N ALA A 8 40.92 19.01 62.22
CA ALA A 8 40.56 17.63 61.90
C ALA A 8 39.25 17.66 61.10
N LEU A 9 39.40 17.87 59.79
CA LEU A 9 38.33 17.78 58.81
C LEU A 9 37.97 16.29 58.66
N LEU A 10 36.87 15.84 59.27
CA LEU A 10 36.36 14.48 59.09
C LEU A 10 35.78 14.38 57.68
N LEU A 11 36.62 13.98 56.72
CA LEU A 11 36.21 13.71 55.35
C LEU A 11 35.39 12.41 55.34
N ALA A 12 34.07 12.54 55.50
CA ALA A 12 33.15 11.44 55.28
C ALA A 12 33.21 11.08 53.78
N THR A 13 33.95 10.02 53.46
CA THR A 13 33.97 9.41 52.14
C THR A 13 32.60 8.80 51.87
N LEU A 14 31.76 9.58 51.20
CA LEU A 14 30.51 9.12 50.62
C LEU A 14 30.88 8.09 49.53
N VAL A 15 30.72 6.81 49.83
CA VAL A 15 30.81 5.73 48.85
C VAL A 15 29.64 5.92 47.89
N VAL A 16 29.88 6.63 46.79
CA VAL A 16 28.95 6.69 45.67
C VAL A 16 28.97 5.31 45.04
N VAL A 17 28.03 4.46 45.43
CA VAL A 17 27.66 3.27 44.65
C VAL A 17 27.11 3.81 43.34
N GLY A 18 27.99 3.91 42.35
CA GLY A 18 27.66 4.27 40.99
C GLY A 18 26.77 3.19 40.40
N CYS A 19 25.46 3.34 40.57
CA CYS A 19 24.51 2.72 39.66
C CYS A 19 24.70 3.46 38.33
N ALA A 20 25.54 2.91 37.45
CA ALA A 20 25.67 3.42 36.10
C ALA A 20 24.26 3.42 35.49
N PRO A 21 23.66 4.58 35.18
CA PRO A 21 22.46 4.57 34.38
C PRO A 21 22.87 3.92 33.06
N LYS A 22 22.22 2.81 32.68
CA LYS A 22 22.28 2.32 31.31
C LYS A 22 22.01 3.53 30.43
N ALA A 23 23.03 4.00 29.72
CA ALA A 23 22.84 4.96 28.65
C ALA A 23 21.84 4.29 27.69
N LYS A 24 20.58 4.72 27.76
CA LYS A 24 19.62 4.43 26.71
C LYS A 24 20.15 5.26 25.55
N GLU A 25 20.70 4.57 24.56
CA GLU A 25 21.18 5.17 23.31
C GLU A 25 20.21 6.27 22.87
N PRO A 26 20.71 7.41 22.38
CA PRO A 26 19.83 8.42 21.85
C PRO A 26 18.92 7.76 20.81
N ALA A 27 17.61 7.83 21.02
CA ALA A 27 16.61 7.50 20.02
C ALA A 27 16.69 8.55 18.91
N GLY A 28 17.75 8.47 18.13
CA GLY A 28 18.09 9.36 17.05
C GLY A 28 18.84 8.51 16.06
N GLN A 29 18.19 8.24 14.93
CA GLN A 29 18.67 7.44 13.81
C GLN A 29 18.68 5.92 14.06
N SER A 30 17.50 5.34 14.32
CA SER A 30 17.20 4.13 13.56
C SER A 30 17.09 4.57 12.10
N ALA A 31 18.15 4.30 11.33
CA ALA A 31 18.04 4.15 9.89
C ALA A 31 16.70 3.45 9.62
N GLU A 32 15.85 4.02 8.77
CA GLU A 32 14.62 3.38 8.36
C GLU A 32 14.99 1.97 7.91
N ALA A 33 14.77 0.98 8.78
CA ALA A 33 15.00 -0.41 8.42
C ALA A 33 14.07 -0.62 7.23
N GLU A 34 14.69 -0.74 6.05
CA GLU A 34 13.99 -1.04 4.81
C GLU A 34 13.19 -2.30 5.09
N THR A 35 11.89 -2.11 5.28
CA THR A 35 10.99 -3.20 5.61
C THR A 35 10.81 -3.93 4.30
N SER A 36 11.55 -5.02 4.12
CA SER A 36 11.40 -5.86 2.94
C SER A 36 10.12 -6.67 3.13
N TYR A 37 9.11 -6.36 2.31
CA TYR A 37 7.92 -7.20 2.23
C TYR A 37 8.26 -8.46 1.44
N VAL A 38 7.79 -9.61 1.93
CA VAL A 38 7.93 -10.86 1.18
C VAL A 38 6.74 -10.95 0.24
N ILE A 39 7.00 -10.85 -1.06
CA ILE A 39 5.94 -10.88 -2.08
C ILE A 39 6.33 -11.89 -3.15
N THR A 40 5.44 -12.84 -3.41
CA THR A 40 5.57 -13.78 -4.53
C THR A 40 4.45 -13.51 -5.51
N THR A 41 4.71 -12.70 -6.53
CA THR A 41 3.74 -12.47 -7.61
C THR A 41 3.72 -13.65 -8.56
N ARG A 42 2.53 -14.20 -8.83
CA ARG A 42 2.30 -15.17 -9.90
C ARG A 42 1.55 -14.47 -11.03
N GLY A 43 2.19 -14.36 -12.20
CA GLY A 43 1.57 -13.76 -13.38
C GLY A 43 1.73 -12.24 -13.49
N PRO A 44 0.87 -11.57 -14.28
CA PRO A 44 1.05 -10.17 -14.63
C PRO A 44 0.72 -9.21 -13.47
N LYS A 45 1.33 -8.01 -13.48
CA LYS A 45 1.09 -6.94 -12.51
C LYS A 45 -0.34 -6.45 -12.58
N LYS A 46 -0.97 -6.30 -11.42
CA LYS A 46 -2.34 -5.77 -11.29
C LYS A 46 -2.33 -4.24 -11.25
N ARG A 47 -3.38 -3.63 -11.78
CA ARG A 47 -3.60 -2.17 -11.66
C ARG A 47 -4.34 -1.87 -10.37
N VAL A 48 -3.73 -1.07 -9.49
CA VAL A 48 -4.24 -0.78 -8.15
C VAL A 48 -4.34 0.74 -7.95
N GLY A 49 -5.45 1.19 -7.39
CA GLY A 49 -5.64 2.58 -6.98
C GLY A 49 -5.61 2.73 -5.46
N VAL A 50 -5.02 3.81 -4.96
CA VAL A 50 -5.07 4.20 -3.55
C VAL A 50 -5.83 5.52 -3.45
N VAL A 51 -7.03 5.49 -2.90
CA VAL A 51 -7.84 6.71 -2.76
C VAL A 51 -7.43 7.49 -1.51
N LYS A 52 -7.89 8.74 -1.44
CA LYS A 52 -7.72 9.58 -0.26
C LYS A 52 -8.34 8.92 0.98
N PHE A 53 -7.56 8.80 2.04
CA PHE A 53 -8.07 8.36 3.33
C PHE A 53 -8.89 9.47 3.98
N GLU A 54 -10.09 9.13 4.41
CA GLU A 54 -10.95 10.05 5.15
C GLU A 54 -10.34 10.32 6.54
N ASN A 55 -10.33 11.57 6.97
CA ASN A 55 -9.77 11.94 8.26
C ASN A 55 -10.89 12.19 9.28
N LYS A 56 -11.10 11.24 10.20
CA LYS A 56 -12.10 11.35 11.28
C LYS A 56 -11.50 11.83 12.60
N ALA A 57 -10.18 12.00 12.69
CA ALA A 57 -9.52 12.45 13.90
C ALA A 57 -9.82 13.93 14.20
N THR A 58 -10.31 14.20 15.42
CA THR A 58 -10.74 15.53 15.88
C THR A 58 -9.62 16.58 15.82
N TYR A 59 -8.36 16.18 16.06
CA TYR A 59 -7.17 17.04 16.10
C TYR A 59 -6.49 17.26 14.74
N ALA A 60 -6.93 16.56 13.70
CA ALA A 60 -6.20 16.49 12.44
C ALA A 60 -6.67 17.48 11.36
N LYS A 61 -7.57 18.42 11.68
CA LYS A 61 -8.01 19.47 10.73
C LYS A 61 -6.88 20.42 10.27
N ARG A 62 -5.79 20.54 11.05
CA ARG A 62 -4.62 21.37 10.68
C ARG A 62 -3.54 20.64 9.88
N TYR A 63 -3.55 19.31 9.87
CA TYR A 63 -2.50 18.52 9.23
C TYR A 63 -3.07 17.80 8.00
N ARG A 64 -2.37 17.85 6.87
CA ARG A 64 -2.74 17.13 5.63
C ARG A 64 -2.47 15.61 5.77
N VAL A 65 -2.79 15.02 6.93
CA VAL A 65 -2.48 13.62 7.31
C VAL A 65 -3.07 12.61 6.33
N GLY A 66 -4.29 12.88 5.85
CA GLY A 66 -4.96 12.04 4.85
C GLY A 66 -4.24 12.00 3.50
N GLN A 67 -3.36 12.95 3.18
CA GLN A 67 -2.49 12.85 1.99
C GLN A 67 -1.21 12.11 2.31
N ALA A 68 -0.58 12.43 3.44
CA ALA A 68 0.65 11.76 3.88
C ALA A 68 0.49 10.24 3.92
N ILE A 69 -0.66 9.73 4.36
CA ILE A 69 -0.87 8.28 4.40
C ILE A 69 -1.00 7.64 3.01
N VAL A 70 -1.65 8.33 2.06
CA VAL A 70 -1.73 7.86 0.67
C VAL A 70 -0.33 7.76 0.09
N ASP A 71 0.50 8.76 0.32
CA ASP A 71 1.88 8.79 -0.16
C ASP A 71 2.70 7.66 0.46
N ILE A 72 2.52 7.39 1.77
CA ILE A 72 3.17 6.25 2.45
C ILE A 72 2.72 4.94 1.83
N VAL A 73 1.41 4.65 1.74
CA VAL A 73 0.90 3.38 1.19
C VAL A 73 1.32 3.20 -0.26
N THR A 74 1.24 4.24 -1.08
CA THR A 74 1.66 4.22 -2.49
C THR A 74 3.16 3.96 -2.60
N THR A 75 3.98 4.58 -1.75
CA THR A 75 5.43 4.35 -1.71
C THR A 75 5.76 2.92 -1.31
N GLU A 76 5.10 2.39 -0.27
CA GLU A 76 5.32 1.01 0.19
C GLU A 76 4.88 -0.01 -0.88
N LEU A 77 3.80 0.26 -1.62
CA LEU A 77 3.41 -0.55 -2.78
C LEU A 77 4.41 -0.44 -3.93
N ALA A 78 4.90 0.76 -4.25
CA ALA A 78 5.82 0.99 -5.35
C ALA A 78 7.16 0.26 -5.15
N LYS A 79 7.66 0.22 -3.91
CA LYS A 79 8.88 -0.52 -3.53
C LYS A 79 8.83 -2.02 -3.87
N THR A 80 7.63 -2.58 -3.98
CA THR A 80 7.44 -4.00 -4.27
C THR A 80 7.67 -4.36 -5.74
N ASP A 81 7.57 -3.37 -6.63
CA ASP A 81 7.48 -3.55 -8.08
C ASP A 81 6.40 -4.58 -8.55
N ALA A 82 5.42 -4.92 -7.70
CA ALA A 82 4.43 -5.95 -7.98
C ALA A 82 3.15 -5.43 -8.67
N PHE A 83 2.96 -4.11 -8.69
CA PHE A 83 1.70 -3.48 -9.10
C PHE A 83 1.92 -2.30 -10.03
N ILE A 84 0.92 -2.02 -10.86
CA ILE A 84 0.81 -0.78 -11.63
C ILE A 84 -0.07 0.16 -10.81
N LEU A 85 0.52 1.23 -10.28
CA LEU A 85 -0.20 2.18 -9.45
C LEU A 85 -0.77 3.29 -10.32
N VAL A 86 -2.06 3.58 -10.16
CA VAL A 86 -2.72 4.68 -10.87
C VAL A 86 -2.65 5.96 -10.05
N GLU A 87 -2.39 7.06 -10.74
CA GLU A 87 -2.26 8.37 -10.11
C GLU A 87 -3.55 8.78 -9.41
N ARG A 88 -3.36 9.36 -8.24
CA ARG A 88 -4.46 9.85 -7.42
C ARG A 88 -5.30 10.92 -8.10
N SER A 89 -4.71 11.80 -8.91
CA SER A 89 -5.44 12.85 -9.63
C SER A 89 -6.57 12.27 -10.50
N GLN A 90 -6.28 11.17 -11.19
CA GLN A 90 -7.24 10.43 -12.03
C GLN A 90 -8.34 9.79 -11.17
N LEU A 91 -7.98 9.23 -10.01
CA LEU A 91 -8.94 8.69 -9.05
C LEU A 91 -9.87 9.80 -8.53
N ASP A 92 -9.30 10.93 -8.10
CA ASP A 92 -10.02 12.06 -7.53
C ASP A 92 -10.97 12.71 -8.56
N GLU A 93 -10.64 12.69 -9.86
CA GLU A 93 -11.51 13.17 -10.94
C GLU A 93 -12.73 12.26 -11.11
N VAL A 94 -12.51 10.97 -11.32
CA VAL A 94 -13.60 10.00 -11.50
C VAL A 94 -14.48 9.92 -10.25
N LEU A 95 -13.87 9.89 -9.06
CA LEU A 95 -14.63 9.83 -7.81
C LEU A 95 -15.49 11.07 -7.59
N LYS A 96 -15.10 12.26 -8.06
CA LYS A 96 -15.96 13.45 -7.97
C LYS A 96 -17.18 13.34 -8.88
N GLU A 97 -17.04 12.72 -10.04
CA GLU A 97 -18.15 12.46 -10.96
C GLU A 97 -19.09 11.40 -10.40
N GLN A 98 -18.55 10.34 -9.78
CA GLN A 98 -19.35 9.25 -9.21
C GLN A 98 -19.99 9.62 -7.86
N ALA A 99 -19.32 10.43 -7.02
CA ALA A 99 -19.76 10.76 -5.67
C ALA A 99 -20.69 11.99 -5.59
N LEU A 100 -21.43 12.30 -6.66
CA LEU A 100 -22.46 13.34 -6.65
C LEU A 100 -23.61 12.97 -5.69
N GLY A 101 -23.41 13.12 -4.38
CA GLY A 101 -24.50 13.00 -3.42
C GLY A 101 -24.16 12.83 -1.94
N GLN A 102 -23.03 12.23 -1.53
CA GLN A 102 -22.86 11.86 -0.11
C GLN A 102 -21.42 12.05 0.43
N SER A 103 -21.36 12.17 1.76
CA SER A 103 -20.22 12.48 2.64
C SER A 103 -18.84 12.02 2.19
N GLY A 104 -17.77 12.71 2.62
CA GLY A 104 -16.37 12.43 2.27
C GLY A 104 -15.79 11.03 2.60
N ALA A 105 -16.61 10.07 3.01
CA ALA A 105 -16.31 8.64 3.08
C ALA A 105 -16.67 7.98 1.74
N ILE A 106 -15.71 7.36 1.06
CA ILE A 106 -15.97 6.57 -0.14
C ILE A 106 -16.42 5.18 0.30
N ASP A 107 -17.63 4.79 -0.08
CA ASP A 107 -18.11 3.42 0.15
C ASP A 107 -17.52 2.43 -0.89
N PRO A 108 -17.49 1.12 -0.58
CA PRO A 108 -16.93 0.11 -1.47
C PRO A 108 -17.57 0.07 -2.87
N ALA A 109 -18.87 0.32 -3.00
CA ALA A 109 -19.55 0.25 -4.30
C ALA A 109 -19.11 1.43 -5.19
N THR A 110 -19.05 2.64 -4.63
CA THR A 110 -18.51 3.82 -5.32
C THR A 110 -17.04 3.62 -5.71
N ALA A 111 -16.23 3.05 -4.82
CA ALA A 111 -14.83 2.73 -5.11
C ALA A 111 -14.69 1.73 -6.26
N ALA A 112 -15.51 0.66 -6.26
CA ALA A 112 -15.52 -0.34 -7.30
C ALA A 112 -15.94 0.25 -8.65
N GLN A 113 -16.98 1.08 -8.67
CA GLN A 113 -17.43 1.78 -9.88
C GLN A 113 -16.35 2.70 -10.47
N ALA A 114 -15.76 3.57 -9.64
CA ALA A 114 -14.66 4.43 -10.07
C ALA A 114 -13.45 3.62 -10.55
N GLY A 115 -13.15 2.51 -9.87
CA GLY A 115 -12.10 1.57 -10.28
C GLY A 115 -12.37 0.93 -11.64
N ARG A 116 -13.61 0.52 -11.94
CA ARG A 116 -13.98 -0.03 -13.25
C ARG A 116 -13.77 0.97 -14.38
N VAL A 117 -14.14 2.24 -14.15
CA VAL A 117 -13.93 3.33 -15.12
C VAL A 117 -12.45 3.52 -15.44
N LEU A 118 -11.59 3.45 -14.42
CA LEU A 118 -10.14 3.60 -14.56
C LEU A 118 -9.40 2.32 -14.96
N GLY A 119 -10.13 1.22 -15.17
CA GLY A 119 -9.54 -0.08 -15.52
C GLY A 119 -8.67 -0.67 -14.41
N LEU A 120 -8.98 -0.36 -13.15
CA LEU A 120 -8.35 -0.94 -11.98
C LEU A 120 -8.88 -2.35 -11.74
N GLN A 121 -8.10 -3.14 -11.00
CA GLN A 121 -8.48 -4.48 -10.52
C GLN A 121 -8.76 -4.47 -9.02
N ALA A 122 -8.17 -3.53 -8.28
CA ALA A 122 -8.41 -3.34 -6.87
C ALA A 122 -8.27 -1.87 -6.46
N MET A 123 -9.02 -1.50 -5.42
CA MET A 123 -9.03 -0.17 -4.83
C MET A 123 -8.72 -0.26 -3.33
N ILE A 124 -7.76 0.54 -2.87
CA ILE A 124 -7.44 0.68 -1.46
C ILE A 124 -8.12 1.95 -0.96
N ILE A 125 -9.03 1.78 -0.01
CA ILE A 125 -9.74 2.86 0.67
C ILE A 125 -9.48 2.80 2.16
N GLY A 126 -9.65 3.91 2.87
CA GLY A 126 -9.41 3.89 4.31
C GLY A 126 -9.78 5.16 5.04
N THR A 127 -9.58 5.11 6.35
CA THR A 127 -9.91 6.16 7.28
C THR A 127 -8.81 6.28 8.33
N ILE A 128 -8.50 7.51 8.72
CA ILE A 128 -7.67 7.80 9.89
C ILE A 128 -8.65 8.01 11.05
N SER A 129 -8.79 6.99 11.89
CA SER A 129 -9.70 6.99 13.04
C SER A 129 -9.13 7.76 14.21
N GLU A 130 -7.80 7.74 14.39
CA GLU A 130 -7.12 8.51 15.43
C GLU A 130 -5.82 9.11 14.91
N PHE A 131 -5.57 10.38 15.25
CA PHE A 131 -4.29 11.03 15.01
C PHE A 131 -4.13 12.17 16.00
N GLY A 132 -3.07 12.10 16.81
CA GLY A 132 -2.80 13.11 17.81
C GLY A 132 -1.39 13.04 18.36
N VAL A 133 -0.93 14.17 18.88
CA VAL A 133 0.29 14.25 19.68
C VAL A 133 -0.10 14.84 21.02
N HIS A 134 0.14 14.10 22.10
CA HIS A 134 -0.04 14.58 23.46
C HIS A 134 1.32 14.85 24.09
N THR A 135 1.36 15.79 25.02
CA THR A 135 2.57 16.14 25.77
C THR A 135 2.27 15.97 27.25
N GLU A 136 3.07 15.14 27.91
CA GLU A 136 3.07 14.95 29.36
C GLU A 136 4.17 15.80 29.98
N HIS A 137 3.84 16.46 31.08
CA HIS A 137 4.75 17.32 31.85
C HIS A 137 4.95 16.74 33.24
N THR A 138 6.21 16.53 33.61
CA THR A 138 6.59 16.20 34.98
C THR A 138 7.43 17.35 35.52
N ASP A 139 6.95 18.01 36.58
CA ASP A 139 7.68 19.06 37.29
C ASP A 139 7.96 18.60 38.71
N ALA A 140 9.20 18.18 38.97
CA ALA A 140 9.70 17.85 40.30
C ALA A 140 10.73 18.90 40.73
N LEU A 141 10.88 19.11 42.04
CA LEU A 141 11.66 20.21 42.64
C LEU A 141 13.08 20.39 42.05
N ILE A 142 13.69 19.31 41.60
CA ILE A 142 15.04 19.30 41.01
C ILE A 142 15.07 18.86 39.53
N ALA A 143 13.98 18.30 39.01
CA ALA A 143 13.95 17.68 37.68
C ALA A 143 12.66 18.01 36.94
N LYS A 144 12.79 18.53 35.72
CA LYS A 144 11.68 18.77 34.80
C LYS A 144 11.80 17.81 33.62
N SER A 145 10.70 17.18 33.23
CA SER A 145 10.66 16.40 31.99
C SER A 145 9.42 16.73 31.17
N LYS A 146 9.62 16.75 29.86
CA LYS A 146 8.57 16.89 28.85
C LYS A 146 8.63 15.64 27.96
N LYS A 147 7.57 14.83 28.02
CA LYS A 147 7.40 13.65 27.18
C LYS A 147 6.36 13.96 26.11
N GLN A 148 6.68 13.77 24.85
CA GLN A 148 5.76 13.91 23.72
C GLN A 148 5.46 12.52 23.17
N VAL A 149 4.19 12.20 22.97
CA VAL A 149 3.75 10.92 22.43
C VAL A 149 2.78 11.17 21.29
N ALA A 150 3.13 10.70 20.11
CA ALA A 150 2.28 10.69 18.93
C ALA A 150 1.63 9.32 18.77
N ARG A 151 0.34 9.31 18.43
CA ARG A 151 -0.42 8.09 18.14
C ARG A 151 -1.24 8.28 16.86
N ALA A 152 -1.24 7.25 16.03
CA ALA A 152 -2.02 7.18 14.79
C ALA A 152 -2.72 5.83 14.70
N VAL A 153 -4.02 5.83 14.39
CA VAL A 153 -4.81 4.63 14.09
C VAL A 153 -5.43 4.80 12.71
N VAL A 154 -5.23 3.79 11.88
CA VAL A 154 -5.61 3.78 10.47
C VAL A 154 -6.37 2.50 10.18
N ASP A 155 -7.54 2.66 9.57
CA ASP A 155 -8.36 1.58 9.06
C ASP A 155 -8.24 1.54 7.53
N VAL A 156 -8.04 0.34 6.98
CA VAL A 156 -7.87 0.12 5.54
C VAL A 156 -8.84 -0.96 5.05
N ARG A 157 -9.33 -0.79 3.82
CA ARG A 157 -10.10 -1.80 3.09
C ARG A 157 -9.55 -1.93 1.67
N LEU A 158 -9.41 -3.17 1.23
CA LEU A 158 -9.11 -3.54 -0.15
C LEU A 158 -10.42 -3.98 -0.81
N VAL A 159 -10.78 -3.34 -1.91
CA VAL A 159 -12.03 -3.59 -2.64
C VAL A 159 -11.70 -4.16 -4.01
N ASP A 160 -12.34 -5.26 -4.38
CA ASP A 160 -12.33 -5.79 -5.74
C ASP A 160 -13.21 -4.90 -6.62
N THR A 161 -12.66 -4.37 -7.71
CA THR A 161 -13.41 -3.44 -8.57
C THR A 161 -14.39 -4.15 -9.49
N THR A 162 -14.20 -5.45 -9.75
CA THR A 162 -15.12 -6.26 -10.55
C THR A 162 -16.33 -6.66 -9.71
N THR A 163 -16.11 -7.26 -8.54
CA THR A 163 -17.20 -7.81 -7.70
C THR A 163 -17.72 -6.85 -6.64
N GLY A 164 -17.06 -5.72 -6.39
CA GLY A 164 -17.43 -4.78 -5.32
C GLY A 164 -17.15 -5.28 -3.91
N GLU A 165 -16.60 -6.49 -3.77
CA GLU A 165 -16.38 -7.14 -2.48
C GLU A 165 -15.16 -6.57 -1.75
N ILE A 166 -15.22 -6.58 -0.42
CA ILE A 166 -14.07 -6.28 0.43
C ILE A 166 -13.21 -7.53 0.54
N LEU A 167 -12.08 -7.54 -0.15
CA LEU A 167 -11.09 -8.62 -0.13
C LEU A 167 -10.29 -8.67 1.16
N TYR A 168 -10.08 -7.50 1.78
CA TYR A 168 -9.37 -7.36 3.04
C TYR A 168 -9.86 -6.13 3.79
N ALA A 169 -9.99 -6.25 5.10
CA ALA A 169 -10.18 -5.13 6.01
C ALA A 169 -9.25 -5.30 7.21
N GLY A 170 -8.58 -4.22 7.61
CA GLY A 170 -7.65 -4.26 8.72
C GLY A 170 -7.43 -2.89 9.33
N SER A 171 -6.74 -2.89 10.47
CA SER A 171 -6.38 -1.68 11.20
C SER A 171 -4.92 -1.73 11.62
N GLY A 172 -4.25 -0.58 11.60
CA GLY A 172 -2.91 -0.41 12.14
C GLY A 172 -2.87 0.70 13.16
N THR A 173 -2.10 0.49 14.22
CA THR A 173 -1.79 1.48 15.25
C THR A 173 -0.29 1.72 15.26
N GLY A 174 0.11 2.98 15.27
CA GLY A 174 1.50 3.38 15.40
C GLY A 174 1.66 4.43 16.48
N GLU A 175 2.76 4.31 17.22
CA GLU A 175 3.10 5.20 18.33
C GLU A 175 4.57 5.63 18.19
N ALA A 176 4.86 6.88 18.56
CA ALA A 176 6.21 7.43 18.60
C ALA A 176 6.33 8.36 19.80
N GLU A 177 7.43 8.25 20.55
CA GLU A 177 7.68 9.06 21.74
C GLU A 177 9.04 9.76 21.69
N ASP A 178 9.09 11.00 22.18
CA ASP A 178 10.32 11.75 22.47
C ASP A 178 10.26 12.27 23.91
N THR A 179 11.36 12.13 24.66
CA THR A 179 11.44 12.58 26.05
C THR A 179 12.64 13.50 26.23
N LYS A 180 12.38 14.73 26.68
CA LYS A 180 13.41 15.72 26.98
C LYS A 180 13.36 16.10 28.46
N GLY A 181 14.53 16.17 29.11
CA GLY A 181 14.66 16.43 30.54
C GLY A 181 15.66 17.54 30.86
N GLU A 182 15.38 18.26 31.95
CA GLU A 182 16.22 19.30 32.54
C GLU A 182 16.43 18.96 34.03
N LEU A 183 17.69 18.88 34.46
CA LEU A 183 18.10 18.62 35.85
C LEU A 183 18.91 19.82 36.33
N LEU A 184 18.42 20.52 37.37
CA LEU A 184 19.10 21.68 37.96
C LEU A 184 19.52 22.75 36.92
N GLY A 185 18.73 22.98 35.88
CA GLY A 185 19.04 23.94 34.82
C GLY A 185 20.00 23.44 33.74
N PHE A 186 20.48 22.19 33.85
CA PHE A 186 21.30 21.51 32.85
C PHE A 186 20.44 20.48 32.09
N GLY A 187 20.42 20.57 30.76
CA GLY A 187 19.66 19.65 29.91
C GLY A 187 19.09 20.30 28.66
N ALA A 188 18.47 19.51 27.79
CA ALA A 188 17.91 19.99 26.53
C ALA A 188 16.53 20.64 26.77
N LYS A 189 16.44 21.96 26.58
CA LYS A 189 15.15 22.68 26.55
C LYS A 189 14.42 22.34 25.26
N GLY A 190 13.31 21.60 25.38
CA GLY A 190 12.68 20.93 24.24
C GLY A 190 11.59 21.71 23.50
N GLY A 191 11.90 22.13 22.27
CA GLY A 191 10.89 22.46 21.24
C GLY A 191 10.04 21.24 20.85
N TYR A 192 8.91 21.50 20.18
CA TYR A 192 7.98 20.45 19.71
C TYR A 192 8.59 19.68 18.54
N ASP A 193 8.69 18.35 18.65
CA ASP A 193 9.13 17.50 17.54
C ASP A 193 7.98 17.24 16.57
N GLN A 194 8.07 17.81 15.36
CA GLN A 194 7.05 17.67 14.33
C GLN A 194 7.10 16.32 13.59
N SER A 195 8.15 15.51 13.79
CA SER A 195 8.35 14.24 13.08
C SER A 195 7.59 13.07 13.70
N LEU A 196 7.30 13.12 15.02
CA LEU A 196 6.66 12.03 15.76
C LEU A 196 5.33 11.58 15.12
N GLY A 197 4.52 12.53 14.65
CA GLY A 197 3.26 12.20 13.96
C GLY A 197 3.47 11.42 12.67
N GLN A 198 4.53 11.71 11.90
CA GLN A 198 4.84 10.97 10.68
C GLN A 198 5.40 9.57 10.99
N ILE A 199 6.19 9.44 12.05
CA ILE A 199 6.72 8.15 12.52
C ILE A 199 5.56 7.25 12.97
N ALA A 200 4.65 7.77 13.79
CA ALA A 200 3.45 7.06 14.23
C ALA A 200 2.58 6.65 13.02
N LEU A 201 2.38 7.54 12.05
CA LEU A 201 1.60 7.22 10.85
C LEU A 201 2.26 6.10 10.01
N ARG A 202 3.57 6.18 9.77
CA ARG A 202 4.31 5.14 9.04
C ARG A 202 4.28 3.80 9.78
N ALA A 203 4.42 3.82 11.11
CA ALA A 203 4.32 2.63 11.94
C ALA A 203 2.93 1.97 11.85
N SER A 204 1.86 2.77 11.81
CA SER A 204 0.51 2.23 11.63
C SER A 204 0.33 1.51 10.30
N VAL A 205 0.85 2.07 9.19
CA VAL A 205 0.81 1.41 7.87
C VAL A 205 1.55 0.09 7.86
N LYS A 206 2.75 0.04 8.45
CA LYS A 206 3.57 -1.18 8.51
C LYS A 206 2.82 -2.36 9.15
N GLN A 207 1.92 -2.11 10.10
CA GLN A 207 1.20 -3.16 10.81
C GLN A 207 0.21 -3.93 9.92
N PHE A 208 -0.39 -3.28 8.90
CA PHE A 208 -1.34 -3.95 8.00
C PHE A 208 -0.79 -4.19 6.58
N MET A 209 0.36 -3.59 6.23
CA MET A 209 0.85 -3.57 4.86
C MET A 209 1.12 -4.98 4.29
N GLN A 210 1.72 -5.89 5.07
CA GLN A 210 1.98 -7.25 4.59
C GLN A 210 0.67 -8.01 4.28
N SER A 211 -0.33 -7.96 5.17
CA SER A 211 -1.61 -8.62 4.92
C SER A 211 -2.38 -8.01 3.75
N LEU A 212 -2.27 -6.70 3.55
CA LEU A 212 -2.82 -6.01 2.38
C LEU A 212 -2.16 -6.54 1.08
N LEU A 213 -0.83 -6.67 1.07
CA LEU A 213 -0.06 -7.20 -0.05
C LEU A 213 -0.41 -8.65 -0.35
N ASP A 214 -0.48 -9.49 0.67
CA ASP A 214 -0.85 -10.92 0.55
C ASP A 214 -2.25 -11.08 -0.05
N SER A 215 -3.19 -10.23 0.38
CA SER A 215 -4.56 -10.22 -0.16
C SER A 215 -4.59 -9.78 -1.62
N LEU A 216 -3.78 -8.78 -2.00
CA LEU A 216 -3.64 -8.29 -3.37
C LEU A 216 -3.03 -9.33 -4.32
N VAL A 217 -2.00 -10.06 -3.89
CA VAL A 217 -1.32 -11.04 -4.76
C VAL A 217 -2.11 -12.33 -4.93
N THR A 218 -2.91 -12.72 -3.94
CA THR A 218 -3.80 -13.88 -4.02
C THR A 218 -4.89 -13.73 -5.08
N GLN A 219 -5.31 -12.50 -5.39
CA GLN A 219 -6.26 -12.28 -6.48
C GLN A 219 -5.69 -12.74 -7.82
N GLU A 220 -6.54 -13.22 -8.71
CA GLU A 220 -6.14 -13.47 -10.08
C GLU A 220 -5.98 -12.16 -10.85
N TRP A 221 -4.98 -12.09 -11.72
CA TRP A 221 -4.83 -10.95 -12.61
C TRP A 221 -5.91 -10.97 -13.71
N ARG A 222 -6.47 -9.79 -14.02
CA ARG A 222 -7.52 -9.62 -15.02
C ARG A 222 -7.20 -8.53 -16.05
N GLY A 223 -7.28 -8.87 -17.32
CA GLY A 223 -7.30 -7.98 -18.48
C GLY A 223 -8.65 -8.00 -19.20
N LYS A 224 -8.72 -7.32 -20.34
CA LYS A 224 -9.89 -7.24 -21.22
C LYS A 224 -9.50 -7.34 -22.68
N VAL A 225 -10.33 -8.00 -23.47
CA VAL A 225 -10.28 -7.96 -24.93
C VAL A 225 -10.72 -6.57 -25.40
N VAL A 226 -9.83 -5.85 -26.09
CA VAL A 226 -10.12 -4.51 -26.65
C VAL A 226 -10.72 -4.61 -28.03
N LYS A 227 -10.23 -5.54 -28.85
CA LYS A 227 -10.65 -5.70 -30.25
C LYS A 227 -10.47 -7.14 -30.71
N VAL A 228 -11.37 -7.59 -31.57
CA VAL A 228 -11.29 -8.90 -32.23
C VAL A 228 -11.26 -8.69 -33.74
N ASP A 229 -10.34 -9.37 -34.42
CA ASP A 229 -10.29 -9.50 -35.87
C ASP A 229 -10.51 -10.98 -36.21
N ALA A 230 -11.79 -11.35 -36.35
CA ALA A 230 -12.21 -12.73 -36.59
C ALA A 230 -11.70 -13.26 -37.94
N GLY A 231 -11.62 -12.40 -38.96
CA GLY A 231 -11.13 -12.77 -40.29
C GLY A 231 -9.65 -13.16 -40.28
N ARG A 232 -8.84 -12.50 -39.44
CA ARG A 232 -7.42 -12.84 -39.25
C ARG A 232 -7.17 -13.81 -38.10
N GLY A 233 -8.19 -14.15 -37.31
CA GLY A 233 -8.05 -15.01 -36.13
C GLY A 233 -7.18 -14.39 -35.04
N THR A 234 -7.24 -13.07 -34.86
CA THR A 234 -6.43 -12.34 -33.87
C THR A 234 -7.27 -11.47 -32.96
N ALA A 235 -6.81 -11.24 -31.74
CA ALA A 235 -7.43 -10.34 -30.77
C ALA A 235 -6.39 -9.40 -30.15
N ILE A 236 -6.84 -8.27 -29.61
CA ILE A 236 -6.03 -7.29 -28.90
C ILE A 236 -6.47 -7.26 -27.44
N VAL A 237 -5.53 -7.30 -26.50
CA VAL A 237 -5.78 -7.27 -25.04
C VAL A 237 -5.12 -6.04 -24.42
N ASN A 238 -5.76 -5.40 -23.45
CA ASN A 238 -5.28 -4.21 -22.72
C ASN A 238 -4.18 -4.52 -21.69
N ALA A 239 -3.27 -5.43 -22.03
CA ALA A 239 -2.19 -5.89 -21.20
C ALA A 239 -0.96 -6.09 -22.06
N GLY A 240 0.20 -5.67 -21.56
CA GLY A 240 1.44 -5.63 -22.34
C GLY A 240 2.70 -5.74 -21.48
N LYS A 241 3.76 -5.05 -21.93
CA LYS A 241 5.07 -5.03 -21.25
C LYS A 241 4.97 -4.53 -19.81
N GLU A 242 4.17 -3.51 -19.56
CA GLU A 242 4.00 -2.90 -18.24
C GLU A 242 3.36 -3.89 -17.24
N THR A 243 2.40 -4.69 -17.71
CA THR A 243 1.83 -5.79 -16.92
C THR A 243 2.79 -6.97 -16.74
N GLY A 244 3.90 -7.01 -17.48
CA GLY A 244 4.82 -8.16 -17.47
C GLY A 244 4.29 -9.38 -18.23
N LEU A 245 3.37 -9.18 -19.18
CA LEU A 245 3.01 -10.23 -20.15
C LEU A 245 4.20 -10.51 -21.08
N GLN A 246 4.29 -11.75 -21.52
CA GLN A 246 5.36 -12.26 -22.37
C GLN A 246 4.76 -12.89 -23.64
N VAL A 247 5.54 -12.91 -24.72
CA VAL A 247 5.18 -13.66 -25.93
C VAL A 247 5.14 -15.15 -25.57
N GLY A 248 4.07 -15.83 -25.98
CA GLY A 248 3.77 -17.22 -25.63
C GLY A 248 2.82 -17.38 -24.45
N ASP A 249 2.59 -16.34 -23.62
CA ASP A 249 1.60 -16.42 -22.54
C ASP A 249 0.23 -16.84 -23.12
N LYS A 250 -0.39 -17.84 -22.49
CA LYS A 250 -1.74 -18.29 -22.84
C LYS A 250 -2.74 -17.66 -21.89
N LEU A 251 -3.76 -17.07 -22.49
CA LEU A 251 -4.78 -16.33 -21.77
C LEU A 251 -6.13 -17.00 -21.97
N GLN A 252 -6.88 -17.14 -20.87
CA GLN A 252 -8.25 -17.59 -20.89
C GLN A 252 -9.18 -16.39 -21.07
N VAL A 253 -10.20 -16.53 -21.92
CA VAL A 253 -11.24 -15.51 -22.10
C VAL A 253 -12.51 -16.00 -21.42
N ASN A 254 -13.06 -15.17 -20.54
CA ASN A 254 -14.30 -15.44 -19.83
C ASN A 254 -15.40 -14.49 -20.31
N ARG A 255 -16.64 -15.00 -20.33
CA ARG A 255 -17.81 -14.14 -20.52
C ARG A 255 -17.91 -13.17 -19.35
N LEU A 256 -18.19 -11.89 -19.63
CA LEU A 256 -18.65 -10.96 -18.60
C LEU A 256 -20.02 -11.43 -18.10
N GLY A 257 -20.14 -11.74 -16.81
CA GLY A 257 -21.41 -12.11 -16.21
C GLY A 257 -22.31 -10.90 -15.98
N GLU A 258 -23.45 -11.13 -15.34
CA GLU A 258 -24.44 -10.09 -15.08
C GLU A 258 -23.96 -9.13 -13.99
N VAL A 259 -24.38 -7.86 -14.08
CA VAL A 259 -24.18 -6.90 -13.00
C VAL A 259 -25.17 -7.27 -11.89
N LEU A 260 -24.64 -7.58 -10.73
CA LEU A 260 -25.41 -7.84 -9.53
C LEU A 260 -25.93 -6.51 -9.01
N VAL A 261 -27.25 -6.40 -8.89
CA VAL A 261 -27.93 -5.20 -8.37
C VAL A 261 -28.74 -5.61 -7.15
N ASP A 262 -28.58 -4.86 -6.07
CA ASP A 262 -29.38 -5.05 -4.86
C ASP A 262 -30.84 -4.69 -5.15
N PRO A 263 -31.80 -5.61 -4.95
CA PRO A 263 -33.19 -5.41 -5.35
C PRO A 263 -33.90 -4.32 -4.54
N ASP A 264 -33.48 -4.06 -3.31
CA ASP A 264 -34.11 -3.09 -2.42
C ASP A 264 -33.58 -1.67 -2.62
N SER A 265 -32.26 -1.54 -2.82
CA SER A 265 -31.57 -0.25 -2.96
C SER A 265 -31.28 0.17 -4.40
N GLY A 266 -31.40 -0.74 -5.37
CA GLY A 266 -31.02 -0.51 -6.77
C GLY A 266 -29.52 -0.30 -6.98
N ARG A 267 -28.70 -0.56 -5.96
CA ARG A 267 -27.25 -0.34 -5.99
C ARG A 267 -26.55 -1.49 -6.70
N GLU A 268 -25.63 -1.16 -7.62
CA GLU A 268 -24.72 -2.16 -8.19
C GLU A 268 -23.80 -2.74 -7.10
N LEU A 269 -23.90 -4.05 -6.89
CA LEU A 269 -23.09 -4.81 -5.94
C LEU A 269 -21.79 -5.29 -6.57
N GLY A 270 -21.77 -5.53 -7.89
CA GLY A 270 -20.61 -6.06 -8.60
C GLY A 270 -20.97 -6.70 -9.93
N GLN A 271 -20.04 -7.40 -10.56
CA GLN A 271 -20.27 -8.15 -11.79
C GLN A 271 -19.78 -9.60 -11.63
N GLU A 272 -20.61 -10.56 -12.01
CA GLU A 272 -20.23 -11.97 -12.00
C GLU A 272 -19.19 -12.29 -13.09
N ILE A 273 -18.35 -13.30 -12.85
CA ILE A 273 -17.43 -13.85 -13.85
C ILE A 273 -18.09 -15.07 -14.49
N GLY A 274 -18.37 -14.99 -15.78
CA GLY A 274 -19.00 -16.07 -16.54
C GLY A 274 -18.01 -17.16 -17.00
N PRO A 275 -18.54 -18.22 -17.65
CA PRO A 275 -17.73 -19.36 -18.09
C PRO A 275 -16.68 -18.99 -19.16
N GLU A 276 -15.70 -19.88 -19.33
CA GLU A 276 -14.71 -19.80 -20.41
C GLU A 276 -15.38 -19.83 -21.78
N VAL A 277 -14.99 -18.89 -22.65
CA VAL A 277 -15.48 -18.79 -24.04
C VAL A 277 -14.40 -19.02 -25.09
N GLY A 278 -13.12 -19.02 -24.69
CA GLY A 278 -12.02 -19.33 -25.59
C GLY A 278 -10.64 -19.04 -24.98
N GLU A 279 -9.62 -19.29 -25.79
CA GLU A 279 -8.21 -19.14 -25.39
C GLU A 279 -7.45 -18.31 -26.42
N LEU A 280 -6.55 -17.46 -25.90
CA LEU A 280 -5.68 -16.58 -26.67
C LEU A 280 -4.21 -16.91 -26.37
N GLU A 281 -3.35 -16.75 -27.36
CA GLU A 281 -1.89 -16.86 -27.20
C GLU A 281 -1.24 -15.53 -27.57
N VAL A 282 -0.44 -14.95 -26.67
CA VAL A 282 0.25 -13.69 -26.92
C VAL A 282 1.33 -13.89 -27.99
N ILE A 283 1.21 -13.21 -29.13
CA ILE A 283 2.17 -13.32 -30.25
C ILE A 283 3.07 -12.09 -30.39
N SER A 284 2.61 -10.92 -29.94
CA SER A 284 3.46 -9.73 -29.88
C SER A 284 2.95 -8.72 -28.85
N LEU A 285 3.87 -7.92 -28.32
CA LEU A 285 3.59 -6.81 -27.42
C LEU A 285 3.86 -5.51 -28.16
N PHE A 286 2.95 -4.54 -28.09
CA PHE A 286 3.13 -3.24 -28.73
C PHE A 286 2.66 -2.10 -27.81
N GLY A 287 3.40 -1.00 -27.82
CA GLY A 287 3.30 -0.01 -26.74
C GLY A 287 3.67 -0.61 -25.38
N GLN A 288 3.19 0.02 -24.30
CA GLN A 288 3.41 -0.44 -22.92
C GLN A 288 2.29 -1.37 -22.43
N ASN A 289 1.05 -1.09 -22.84
CA ASN A 289 -0.16 -1.66 -22.23
C ASN A 289 -1.00 -2.53 -23.15
N VAL A 290 -0.46 -2.97 -24.28
CA VAL A 290 -1.25 -3.72 -25.27
C VAL A 290 -0.47 -4.91 -25.82
N SER A 291 -1.20 -5.99 -26.07
CA SER A 291 -0.69 -7.19 -26.72
C SER A 291 -1.61 -7.60 -27.87
N LYS A 292 -0.98 -8.16 -28.91
CA LYS A 292 -1.68 -8.86 -29.98
C LYS A 292 -1.61 -10.35 -29.69
N CYS A 293 -2.77 -10.99 -29.76
CA CYS A 293 -2.92 -12.39 -29.49
C CYS A 293 -3.47 -13.13 -30.72
N LYS A 294 -3.07 -14.38 -30.89
CA LYS A 294 -3.70 -15.35 -31.79
C LYS A 294 -4.86 -16.01 -31.04
N ILE A 295 -5.98 -16.21 -31.72
CA ILE A 295 -7.11 -16.96 -31.18
C ILE A 295 -6.82 -18.46 -31.34
N VAL A 296 -6.68 -19.16 -30.22
CA VAL A 296 -6.42 -20.61 -30.16
C VAL A 296 -7.74 -21.39 -30.23
N SER A 297 -8.74 -20.94 -29.48
CA SER A 297 -10.09 -21.54 -29.44
C SER A 297 -11.16 -20.45 -29.26
N GLY A 298 -12.44 -20.79 -29.48
CA GLY A 298 -13.54 -19.85 -29.22
C GLY A 298 -13.72 -18.74 -30.26
N ARG A 299 -13.32 -18.96 -31.52
CA ARG A 299 -13.30 -17.94 -32.60
C ARG A 299 -14.62 -17.18 -32.78
N THR A 300 -15.77 -17.81 -32.51
CA THR A 300 -17.10 -17.18 -32.60
C THR A 300 -17.63 -16.63 -31.27
N GLY A 301 -17.04 -17.04 -30.13
CA GLY A 301 -17.47 -16.64 -28.79
C GLY A 301 -16.69 -15.46 -28.20
N ILE A 302 -15.52 -15.16 -28.76
CA ILE A 302 -14.66 -14.08 -28.28
C ILE A 302 -15.12 -12.73 -28.85
N ALA A 303 -15.34 -11.76 -27.97
CA ALA A 303 -15.79 -10.40 -28.30
C ALA A 303 -15.04 -9.34 -27.48
N ALA A 304 -15.06 -8.09 -27.95
CA ALA A 304 -14.53 -6.96 -27.19
C ALA A 304 -15.29 -6.76 -25.87
N GLY A 305 -14.59 -6.28 -24.85
CA GLY A 305 -15.09 -6.10 -23.49
C GLY A 305 -14.85 -7.31 -22.58
N GLN A 306 -14.82 -8.54 -23.13
CA GLN A 306 -14.69 -9.77 -22.33
C GLN A 306 -13.41 -9.81 -21.49
N GLN A 307 -13.52 -10.44 -20.33
CA GLN A 307 -12.42 -10.54 -19.37
C GLN A 307 -11.40 -11.58 -19.83
N VAL A 308 -10.14 -11.33 -19.49
CA VAL A 308 -9.00 -12.19 -19.81
C VAL A 308 -8.19 -12.46 -18.55
N THR A 309 -7.80 -13.72 -18.31
CA THR A 309 -6.90 -14.11 -17.21
C THR A 309 -5.70 -14.88 -17.75
N LEU A 310 -4.59 -14.95 -16.99
CA LEU A 310 -3.44 -15.76 -17.38
C LEU A 310 -3.74 -17.23 -17.05
N LYS A 311 -3.78 -18.08 -18.07
CA LYS A 311 -4.02 -19.53 -17.94
C LYS A 311 -2.70 -20.27 -17.73
N GLU A 312 -1.71 -19.96 -18.55
CA GLU A 312 -0.42 -20.63 -18.54
C GLU A 312 0.67 -19.67 -19.03
N ARG A 313 1.80 -19.66 -18.33
CA ARG A 313 3.05 -19.09 -18.84
C ARG A 313 3.95 -20.25 -19.28
N PRO A 314 4.22 -20.41 -20.58
CA PRO A 314 5.14 -21.45 -21.03
C PRO A 314 6.50 -21.26 -20.37
N ALA A 315 7.15 -22.37 -20.03
CA ALA A 315 8.53 -22.32 -19.57
C ALA A 315 9.41 -21.61 -20.62
N PRO A 316 10.41 -20.82 -20.21
CA PRO A 316 11.33 -20.21 -21.15
C PRO A 316 11.92 -21.31 -22.04
N ALA A 317 11.85 -21.13 -23.35
CA ALA A 317 12.40 -22.08 -24.30
C ALA A 317 13.86 -22.36 -23.91
N LYS A 318 14.18 -23.64 -23.69
CA LYS A 318 15.54 -24.06 -23.35
C LYS A 318 16.48 -23.47 -24.41
N PRO A 319 17.57 -22.76 -24.02
CA PRO A 319 18.48 -22.20 -25.01
C PRO A 319 18.94 -23.31 -25.95
N ALA A 320 18.82 -23.05 -27.26
CA ALA A 320 19.27 -23.99 -28.28
C ALA A 320 20.71 -24.37 -27.96
N ALA A 321 20.98 -25.68 -27.82
CA ALA A 321 22.33 -26.16 -27.60
C ALA A 321 23.25 -25.55 -28.68
N PRO A 322 24.43 -25.02 -28.33
CA PRO A 322 25.33 -24.46 -29.32
C PRO A 322 25.59 -25.53 -30.38
N ALA A 323 25.34 -25.18 -31.64
CA ALA A 323 25.59 -26.07 -32.77
C ALA A 323 27.03 -26.59 -32.64
N ALA A 324 27.18 -27.91 -32.52
CA ALA A 324 28.49 -28.53 -32.43
C ALA A 324 29.30 -28.05 -33.64
N ALA A 325 30.36 -27.29 -33.36
CA ALA A 325 31.29 -26.87 -34.38
C ALA A 325 31.87 -28.14 -35.01
N SER A 326 31.50 -28.41 -36.26
CA SER A 326 32.14 -29.43 -37.07
C SER A 326 33.59 -28.99 -37.26
N GLN A 327 34.50 -29.59 -36.49
CA GLN A 327 35.93 -29.52 -36.77
C GLN A 327 36.16 -30.34 -38.04
N SER A 328 36.42 -29.63 -39.14
CA SER A 328 36.99 -30.17 -40.38
C SER A 328 38.50 -30.05 -40.34
#